data_AF-A0A841T6N4-F1
#
_entry.id   AF-A0A841T6N4-F1
#
_cell.length_a   1.000
_cell.length_b   1.000
_cell.length_c   1.000
_cell.angle_alpha   90.00
_cell.angle_beta   90.00
_cell.angle_gamma   90.00
#
_symmetry.space_group_name_H-M   'P 1'
#
loop_
_entity.id
_entity.type
_entity.pdbx_description
1 polymer ?
#
loop_
_entity_poly.entity_id
_entity_poly.type
_entity_poly.pdbx_seq_one_letter_code
_entity_poly.pdbx_strand_id
1 'polypeptide(L)' 'DVGYLAGYAAEALVDGKLTGAAGEKFTAGTLGEKEIVADGDGTQVMLGDPFKFDASNIAEWKSVY' A
#
# COMPACT_ATOMS: atom_id res chain seq x y z
N ASP A 1 -2.30 7.84 -0.20
CA ASP A 1 -1.41 6.71 0.14
C ASP A 1 -1.37 5.59 -0.89
N VAL A 2 -2.49 5.18 -1.51
CA VAL A 2 -2.50 4.10 -2.52
C VAL A 2 -1.46 4.33 -3.63
N GLY A 3 -1.46 5.51 -4.27
CA GLY A 3 -0.50 5.83 -5.33
C GLY A 3 0.95 5.89 -4.83
N TYR A 4 1.16 6.31 -3.58
CA TYR A 4 2.49 6.36 -2.95
C TYR A 4 3.05 4.96 -2.75
N LEU A 5 2.25 4.04 -2.17
CA LEU A 5 2.62 2.64 -2.04
C LEU A 5 2.88 1.98 -3.39
N ALA A 6 2.02 2.22 -4.38
CA ALA A 6 2.19 1.67 -5.73
C ALA A 6 3.50 2.13 -6.38
N GLY A 7 3.91 3.38 -6.16
CA GLY A 7 5.19 3.91 -6.64
C GLY A 7 6.40 3.16 -6.07
N TYR A 8 6.43 2.94 -4.74
CA TYR A 8 7.50 2.17 -4.10
C TYR A 8 7.54 0.70 -4.56
N ALA A 9 6.37 0.07 -4.71
CA ALA A 9 6.31 -1.30 -5.20
C ALA A 9 6.85 -1.41 -6.64
N ALA A 10 6.47 -0.47 -7.51
CA ALA A 10 6.94 -0.43 -8.90
C ALA A 10 8.45 -0.17 -9.00
N GLU A 11 8.98 0.78 -8.23
CA GLU A 11 10.43 1.03 -8.14
C GLU A 11 11.17 -0.24 -7.70
N ALA A 12 10.73 -0.88 -6.62
CA ALA A 12 11.39 -2.06 -6.08
C ALA A 12 11.37 -3.26 -7.04
N LEU A 13 10.32 -3.42 -7.85
CA LEU A 13 10.25 -4.43 -8.91
C LEU A 13 11.23 -4.11 -10.05
N VAL A 14 11.28 -2.86 -10.51
CA VAL A 14 12.19 -2.44 -11.59
C VAL A 14 13.66 -2.53 -11.17
N ASP A 15 13.96 -2.20 -9.91
CA ASP A 15 15.30 -2.33 -9.32
C ASP A 15 15.69 -3.79 -9.03
N GLY A 16 14.77 -4.75 -9.20
CA GLY A 16 14.99 -6.17 -8.90
C GLY A 16 15.10 -6.49 -7.39
N LYS A 17 14.69 -5.57 -6.52
CA LYS A 17 14.60 -5.79 -5.07
C LYS A 17 13.42 -6.68 -4.71
N LEU A 18 12.37 -6.63 -5.52
CA LEU A 18 11.21 -7.52 -5.45
C LEU A 18 11.11 -8.30 -6.75
N THR A 19 10.62 -9.53 -6.65
CA THR A 19 10.21 -10.34 -7.80
C THR A 19 8.69 -10.36 -7.96
N GLY A 20 7.94 -9.96 -6.92
CA GLY A 20 6.49 -10.05 -6.86
C GLY A 20 5.99 -11.33 -6.20
N ALA A 21 6.90 -12.12 -5.64
CA ALA A 21 6.58 -13.38 -4.97
C ALA A 21 5.97 -13.15 -3.58
N ALA A 22 5.02 -14.00 -3.20
CA ALA A 22 4.44 -13.97 -1.85
C ALA A 22 5.50 -14.22 -0.77
N GLY A 23 5.42 -13.48 0.33
CA GLY A 23 6.36 -13.49 1.44
C GLY A 23 7.53 -12.51 1.29
N GLU A 24 7.71 -11.88 0.12
CA GLU A 24 8.67 -10.80 -0.03
C GLU A 24 8.21 -9.55 0.71
N LYS A 25 9.18 -8.80 1.25
CA LYS A 25 8.93 -7.58 2.03
C LYS A 25 9.73 -6.41 1.51
N PHE A 26 9.16 -5.21 1.65
CA PHE A 26 9.82 -3.96 1.28
C PHE A 26 9.36 -2.80 2.16
N THR A 27 10.16 -1.74 2.24
CA THR A 27 9.79 -0.51 2.95
C THR A 27 9.20 0.50 1.98
N ALA A 28 8.00 1.00 2.26
CA ALA A 28 7.30 1.99 1.45
C ALA A 28 7.31 3.38 2.11
N GLY A 29 8.50 4.00 2.18
CA GLY A 29 8.67 5.33 2.76
C GLY A 29 8.08 5.45 4.17
N THR A 30 7.20 6.44 4.38
CA THR A 30 6.52 6.65 5.67
C THR A 30 5.44 5.62 5.99
N LEU A 31 5.05 4.76 5.05
CA LEU A 31 4.06 3.70 5.26
C LEU A 31 4.66 2.44 5.91
N GLY A 32 5.98 2.43 6.15
CA GLY A 32 6.67 1.34 6.85
C GLY A 32 6.89 0.10 6.00
N GLU A 33 7.10 -1.04 6.67
CA GLU A 33 7.26 -2.35 6.04
C GLU A 33 5.93 -2.85 5.48
N LYS A 34 6.00 -3.41 4.27
CA LYS A 34 4.91 -4.03 3.55
C LYS A 34 5.31 -5.42 3.10
N GLU A 35 4.33 -6.30 3.01
CA GLU A 35 4.51 -7.69 2.61
C GLU A 35 3.62 -7.99 1.40
N ILE A 36 4.19 -8.72 0.45
CA ILE A 36 3.45 -9.29 -0.66
C ILE A 36 2.78 -10.57 -0.17
N VAL A 37 1.46 -10.64 -0.26
CA VAL A 37 0.69 -11.82 0.15
C VAL A 37 -0.02 -12.42 -1.06
N ALA A 38 -0.32 -13.73 -0.98
CA ALA A 38 -1.12 -14.38 -2.00
C ALA A 38 -2.56 -13.85 -2.02
N ASP A 39 -3.11 -13.67 -3.22
CA ASP A 39 -4.51 -13.27 -3.42
C ASP A 39 -5.06 -13.96 -4.68
N GLY A 40 -5.89 -15.00 -4.47
CA GLY A 40 -6.39 -15.85 -5.55
C GLY A 40 -5.25 -16.45 -6.38
N ASP A 41 -5.27 -16.17 -7.69
CA ASP A 41 -4.26 -16.62 -8.65
C ASP A 41 -3.05 -15.66 -8.76
N GLY A 42 -3.00 -14.60 -7.93
CA GLY A 42 -1.98 -13.57 -7.97
C GLY A 42 -1.43 -13.19 -6.59
N THR A 43 -0.86 -11.99 -6.51
CA THR A 43 -0.34 -11.41 -5.27
C THR A 43 -0.84 -9.99 -5.08
N GLN A 44 -0.88 -9.55 -3.82
CA GLN A 44 -1.29 -8.20 -3.44
C GLN A 44 -0.39 -7.63 -2.35
N VAL A 45 -0.44 -6.32 -2.16
CA VAL A 45 0.16 -5.61 -1.03
C VAL A 45 -0.92 -4.80 -0.33
N MET A 46 -1.13 -5.06 0.95
CA MET A 46 -2.14 -4.34 1.73
C MET A 46 -1.66 -2.96 2.16
N LEU A 47 -2.43 -1.94 1.79
CA LEU A 47 -2.15 -0.57 2.22
C LEU A 47 -2.34 -0.44 3.74
N GLY A 48 -3.43 -0.99 4.26
CA GLY A 48 -3.83 -0.93 5.66
C GLY A 48 -5.33 -1.10 5.80
N ASP A 49 -5.84 -0.84 7.01
CA ASP A 49 -7.27 -0.96 7.29
C ASP A 49 -8.09 0.09 6.50
N PRO A 50 -9.34 -0.25 6.11
CA PRO A 50 -10.24 0.71 5.50
C PRO A 50 -10.42 1.93 6.40
N PHE A 51 -10.35 3.12 5.79
CA PHE A 51 -10.64 4.35 6.51
C PHE A 51 -12.14 4.46 6.79
N LYS A 52 -12.53 4.59 8.06
CA LYS A 52 -13.93 4.78 8.46
C LYS A 52 -14.27 6.27 8.47
N PHE A 53 -15.31 6.64 7.73
CA PHE A 53 -15.93 7.96 7.78
C PHE A 53 -17.11 7.96 8.76
N ASP A 54 -17.17 8.96 9.63
CA ASP A 54 -18.32 9.21 10.50
C ASP A 54 -18.49 10.72 10.78
N ALA A 55 -19.53 11.06 11.55
CA ALA A 55 -19.86 12.46 11.81
C ALA A 55 -18.74 13.25 12.49
N SER A 56 -17.79 12.59 13.16
CA SER A 56 -16.68 13.26 13.84
C SER A 56 -15.57 13.68 12.89
N ASN A 57 -15.37 12.99 11.76
CA ASN A 57 -14.25 13.24 10.84
C ASN A 57 -14.66 13.68 9.43
N ILE A 58 -15.94 13.58 9.05
CA ILE A 58 -16.39 13.84 7.68
C ILE A 58 -16.08 15.28 7.19
N ALA A 59 -16.04 16.25 8.10
CA ALA A 59 -15.73 17.65 7.76
C ALA A 59 -14.24 17.88 7.42
N GLU A 60 -13.34 17.07 7.95
CA GLU A 60 -11.89 17.17 7.71
C GLU A 60 -11.55 16.82 6.26
N TRP A 61 -12.32 15.90 5.67
CA TRP A 61 -12.11 15.44 4.30
C TRP A 61 -12.60 16.42 3.23
N LYS A 62 -13.44 17.40 3.60
CA LYS A 62 -13.91 18.45 2.68
C LYS A 62 -12.81 19.44 2.29
N SER A 63 -11.75 19.59 3.07
CA SER A 63 -10.64 20.49 2.75
C SER A 63 -9.48 19.81 2.03
N VAL A 64 -9.54 18.49 1.85
CA VAL A 64 -8.46 17.68 1.26
C VAL A 64 -8.73 17.36 -0.23
N TYR A 65 -9.98 17.45 -0.68
CA TYR A 65 -10.42 17.35 -2.08
C TYR A 65 -11.16 18.62 -2.49
#